data_AF-A0A1M5Z2N2-F1
#
_entry.id   AF-A0A1M5Z2N2-F1
#
_cell.length_a   1.000
_cell.length_b   1.000
_cell.length_c   1.000
_cell.angle_alpha   90.00
_cell.angle_beta   90.00
_cell.angle_gamma   90.00
#
_symmetry.space_group_name_H-M   'P 1'
#
loop_
_entity.id
_entity.type
_entity.pdbx_description
1 polymer ?
#
loop_
_entity_poly.entity_id
_entity_poly.type
_entity_poly.pdbx_seq_one_letter_code
_entity_poly.pdbx_strand_id
1 'polypeptide(L)'
;MKETMIHGTVPVKAAGFVTLLVVIAMMTIAVALIRQPYLRIQQQSAEVSHEIHRAQSFWRAEGVLECLWWQVVKYHGLITDRQSCLETGETLTISGQRVRSIRVQNQDVTLEQQYRLPLPTSVGVMKTSARLILTQPARFMPDPGEKVTDNLWSCVVLRYRLSFQAPSVTTYHPSSLAQKPYRDFPDSGGQLCQESHRTLAMNASNTRLDFLHDPAIAPFRDLFGLPRTEWRKVAQKSHHLPVAYPAVWYAHCARQIIHEIQQGHLIVWVEGGCILSDEDIFLINQAIRMKFAEDGIILVVRDGAIGVSSDRSFRGAVIQLLTPSHQSEKFSGWTVSPLYQALLPVISRYDIPIDQLSYFQSGRFFPLGGLYLATPGRYAVINGALDTRYDRDLILRASDLIKPVAWVPGSWYVE
;
A
#
# COMPACT_ATOMS: atom_id res chain seq x y z
N MET A 1 -72.65 19.87 -98.28
CA MET A 1 -71.77 18.96 -97.51
C MET A 1 -71.18 19.78 -96.38
N LYS A 2 -71.26 19.27 -95.15
CA LYS A 2 -70.97 19.92 -93.86
C LYS A 2 -69.57 20.54 -93.79
N GLU A 3 -69.44 21.68 -93.12
CA GLU A 3 -68.62 21.81 -91.89
C GLU A 3 -68.85 23.17 -91.21
N THR A 4 -69.32 23.09 -89.97
CA THR A 4 -69.46 24.19 -88.99
C THR A 4 -68.15 24.33 -88.22
N MET A 5 -67.59 25.55 -88.19
CA MET A 5 -66.44 25.89 -87.35
C MET A 5 -66.89 26.86 -86.26
N ILE A 6 -66.84 26.42 -85.00
CA ILE A 6 -67.04 27.23 -83.80
C ILE A 6 -65.69 27.31 -83.10
N HIS A 7 -65.14 28.52 -82.94
CA HIS A 7 -64.06 28.76 -81.98
C HIS A 7 -64.52 29.75 -80.92
N GLY A 8 -64.72 29.22 -79.71
CA GLY A 8 -65.04 29.97 -78.51
C GLY A 8 -63.82 30.68 -77.93
N THR A 9 -64.02 31.94 -77.56
CA THR A 9 -63.14 32.75 -76.74
C THR A 9 -63.21 32.31 -75.28
N VAL A 10 -62.07 31.97 -74.67
CA VAL A 10 -61.95 31.66 -73.23
C VAL A 10 -61.56 32.95 -72.46
N PRO A 11 -62.20 33.26 -71.32
CA PRO A 11 -61.96 34.52 -70.60
C PRO A 11 -60.72 34.46 -69.67
N VAL A 12 -59.95 35.55 -69.67
CA VAL A 12 -58.62 35.74 -69.06
C VAL A 12 -58.60 35.81 -67.51
N LYS A 13 -59.75 35.67 -66.82
CA LYS A 13 -59.80 35.72 -65.34
C LYS A 13 -59.55 34.37 -64.63
N ALA A 14 -59.65 33.24 -65.34
CA ALA A 14 -59.39 31.91 -64.76
C ALA A 14 -57.89 31.54 -64.73
N ALA A 15 -57.07 32.17 -65.59
CA ALA A 15 -55.65 31.83 -65.72
C ALA A 15 -54.83 32.20 -64.48
N GLY A 16 -55.10 33.34 -63.84
CA GLY A 16 -54.39 33.81 -62.65
C GLY A 16 -54.61 32.94 -61.40
N PHE A 17 -55.83 32.44 -61.22
CA PHE A 17 -56.18 31.58 -60.08
C PHE A 17 -55.59 30.17 -60.23
N VAL A 18 -55.58 29.65 -61.46
CA VAL A 18 -54.94 28.36 -61.79
C VAL A 18 -53.43 28.44 -61.61
N THR A 19 -52.77 29.52 -62.05
CA THR A 19 -51.32 29.69 -61.81
C THR A 19 -50.97 29.80 -60.33
N LEU A 20 -51.79 30.47 -59.52
CA LEU A 20 -51.58 30.58 -58.07
C LEU A 20 -51.69 29.20 -57.39
N LEU A 21 -52.71 28.41 -57.75
CA LEU A 21 -52.90 27.06 -57.25
C LEU A 21 -51.74 26.12 -57.61
N VAL A 22 -51.22 26.23 -58.84
CA VAL A 22 -50.07 25.44 -59.29
C VAL A 22 -48.80 25.83 -58.51
N VAL A 23 -48.57 27.13 -58.28
CA VAL A 23 -47.41 27.59 -57.49
C VAL A 23 -47.52 27.14 -56.03
N ILE A 24 -48.70 27.22 -55.42
CA ILE A 24 -48.93 26.74 -54.04
C ILE A 24 -48.72 25.22 -53.97
N ALA A 25 -49.24 24.45 -54.93
CA ALA A 25 -49.03 23.00 -54.99
C ALA A 25 -47.56 22.63 -55.20
N MET A 26 -46.84 23.38 -56.04
CA MET A 26 -45.39 23.20 -56.23
C MET A 26 -44.61 23.53 -54.96
N MET A 27 -44.98 24.60 -54.24
CA MET A 27 -44.35 24.94 -52.96
C MET A 27 -44.61 23.90 -51.87
N THR A 28 -45.83 23.38 -51.75
CA THR A 28 -46.13 22.36 -50.74
C THR A 28 -45.39 21.05 -51.03
N ILE A 29 -45.28 20.65 -52.30
CA ILE A 29 -44.48 19.50 -52.71
C ILE A 29 -42.98 19.76 -52.42
N ALA A 30 -42.45 20.93 -52.76
CA ALA A 30 -41.06 21.29 -52.47
C ALA A 30 -40.74 21.25 -50.97
N VAL A 31 -41.63 21.81 -50.13
CA VAL A 31 -41.48 21.76 -48.66
C VAL A 31 -41.58 20.33 -48.13
N ALA A 32 -42.49 19.51 -48.65
CA ALA A 32 -42.61 18.10 -48.26
C ALA A 32 -41.35 17.29 -48.62
N LEU A 33 -40.75 17.55 -49.79
CA LEU A 33 -39.51 16.91 -50.24
C LEU A 33 -38.29 17.34 -49.40
N ILE A 34 -38.25 18.58 -48.88
CA ILE A 34 -37.15 19.09 -48.05
C ILE A 34 -37.31 18.69 -46.56
N ARG A 35 -38.53 18.45 -46.09
CA ARG A 35 -38.80 18.16 -44.66
C ARG A 35 -38.17 16.86 -44.17
N GLN A 36 -38.23 15.79 -44.95
CA GLN A 36 -37.65 14.50 -44.56
C GLN A 36 -36.12 14.53 -44.42
N PRO A 37 -35.34 15.06 -45.38
CA PRO A 37 -33.89 15.18 -45.21
C PRO A 37 -33.51 16.11 -44.05
N TYR A 38 -34.25 17.19 -43.81
CA TYR A 38 -34.02 18.07 -42.66
C TYR A 38 -34.17 17.34 -41.31
N LEU A 39 -35.23 16.54 -41.15
CA LEU A 39 -35.44 15.75 -39.92
C LEU A 39 -34.33 14.71 -39.71
N ARG A 40 -33.85 14.07 -40.79
CA ARG A 40 -32.71 13.14 -40.71
C ARG A 40 -31.42 13.84 -40.27
N ILE A 41 -31.13 15.03 -40.79
CA ILE A 41 -29.96 15.82 -40.40
C ILE A 41 -30.06 16.22 -38.92
N GLN A 42 -31.24 16.62 -38.44
CA GLN A 42 -31.44 16.94 -37.03
C GLN A 42 -31.17 15.74 -36.12
N GLN A 43 -31.68 14.56 -36.46
CA GLN A 43 -31.44 13.32 -35.70
C GLN A 43 -29.94 12.97 -35.67
N GLN A 44 -29.28 12.99 -36.82
CA GLN A 44 -27.84 12.75 -36.91
C GLN A 44 -27.02 13.76 -36.11
N SER A 45 -27.40 15.04 -36.13
CA SER A 45 -26.71 16.07 -35.35
C SER A 45 -26.86 15.86 -33.83
N ALA A 46 -28.01 15.35 -33.38
CA ALA A 46 -28.23 15.04 -31.97
C ALA A 46 -27.39 13.85 -31.51
N GLU A 47 -27.30 12.79 -32.33
CA GLU A 47 -26.46 11.62 -32.07
C GLU A 47 -24.98 12.02 -31.97
N VAL A 48 -24.48 12.80 -32.95
CA VAL A 48 -23.10 13.29 -32.97
C VAL A 48 -22.81 14.20 -31.76
N SER A 49 -23.75 15.08 -31.39
CA SER A 49 -23.58 15.94 -30.20
C SER A 49 -23.46 15.10 -28.93
N HIS A 50 -24.26 14.04 -28.79
CA HIS A 50 -24.21 13.14 -27.63
C HIS A 50 -22.89 12.36 -27.59
N GLU A 51 -22.40 11.87 -28.72
CA GLU A 51 -21.08 11.22 -28.80
C GLU A 51 -19.94 12.18 -28.43
N ILE A 52 -20.00 13.43 -28.90
CA ILE A 52 -19.00 14.46 -28.54
C ILE A 52 -19.04 14.76 -27.03
N HIS A 53 -20.23 14.93 -26.44
CA HIS A 53 -20.35 15.16 -25.01
C HIS A 53 -19.81 13.97 -24.20
N ARG A 54 -20.18 12.74 -24.56
CA ARG A 54 -19.65 11.54 -23.90
C ARG A 54 -18.12 11.44 -24.03
N ALA A 55 -17.57 11.77 -25.20
CA ALA A 55 -16.12 11.79 -25.41
C ALA A 55 -15.43 12.87 -24.56
N GLN A 56 -16.00 14.08 -24.46
CA GLN A 56 -15.49 15.13 -23.58
C GLN A 56 -15.52 14.72 -22.11
N SER A 57 -16.63 14.13 -21.67
CA SER A 57 -16.79 13.57 -20.32
C SER A 57 -15.77 12.47 -20.06
N PHE A 58 -15.52 11.58 -21.03
CA PHE A 58 -14.47 10.56 -20.93
C PHE A 58 -13.08 11.17 -20.74
N TRP A 59 -12.68 12.10 -21.62
CA TRP A 59 -11.35 12.73 -21.55
C TRP A 59 -11.16 13.55 -20.27
N ARG A 60 -12.23 14.18 -19.76
CA ARG A 60 -12.18 14.90 -18.50
C ARG A 60 -11.96 13.93 -17.33
N ALA A 61 -12.71 12.84 -17.27
CA ALA A 61 -12.51 11.81 -16.23
C ALA A 61 -11.10 11.18 -16.30
N GLU A 62 -10.57 10.99 -17.52
CA GLU A 62 -9.22 10.48 -17.73
C GLU A 62 -8.15 11.48 -17.25
N GLY A 63 -8.34 12.78 -17.52
CA GLY A 63 -7.47 13.83 -17.00
C GLY A 63 -7.37 13.83 -15.47
N VAL A 64 -8.50 13.60 -14.77
CA VAL A 64 -8.52 13.44 -13.31
C VAL A 64 -7.72 12.22 -12.88
N LEU A 65 -7.91 11.08 -13.56
CA LEU A 65 -7.23 9.83 -13.25
C LEU A 65 -5.71 9.95 -13.42
N GLU A 66 -5.25 10.55 -14.52
CA GLU A 66 -3.84 10.82 -14.79
C GLU A 66 -3.23 11.80 -13.78
N CYS A 67 -3.95 12.84 -13.38
CA CYS A 67 -3.52 13.75 -12.32
C CYS A 67 -3.33 13.02 -10.98
N LEU A 68 -4.28 12.16 -10.60
CA LEU A 68 -4.17 11.35 -9.38
C LEU A 68 -3.05 10.33 -9.48
N TRP A 69 -2.86 9.71 -10.65
CA TRP A 69 -1.78 8.77 -10.91
C TRP A 69 -0.40 9.43 -10.78
N TRP A 70 -0.25 10.66 -11.26
CA TRP A 70 0.99 11.42 -11.06
C TRP A 70 1.30 11.61 -9.57
N GLN A 71 0.29 11.92 -8.73
CA GLN A 71 0.50 12.00 -7.28
C GLN A 71 0.89 10.64 -6.70
N VAL A 72 0.21 9.57 -7.10
CA VAL A 72 0.49 8.21 -6.67
C VAL A 72 1.94 7.82 -6.97
N VAL A 73 2.45 8.11 -8.17
CA VAL A 73 3.85 7.84 -8.53
C VAL A 73 4.81 8.74 -7.73
N LYS A 74 4.52 10.04 -7.63
CA LYS A 74 5.37 11.01 -6.94
C LYS A 74 5.49 10.75 -5.43
N TYR A 75 4.41 10.31 -4.81
CA TYR A 75 4.30 10.09 -3.36
C TYR A 75 4.18 8.61 -3.00
N HIS A 76 4.79 7.73 -3.81
CA HIS A 76 5.01 6.31 -3.50
C HIS A 76 3.75 5.54 -3.09
N GLY A 77 2.64 5.80 -3.78
CA GLY A 77 1.35 5.14 -3.57
C GLY A 77 0.30 6.01 -2.87
N LEU A 78 0.70 7.20 -2.40
CA LEU A 78 -0.19 8.08 -1.65
C LEU A 78 -0.80 9.16 -2.54
N ILE A 79 -2.04 9.54 -2.25
CA ILE A 79 -2.70 10.71 -2.82
C ILE A 79 -2.69 11.79 -1.73
N THR A 80 -2.05 12.92 -2.01
CA THR A 80 -1.86 14.00 -1.02
C THR A 80 -2.94 15.06 -1.09
N ASP A 81 -3.47 15.33 -2.28
CA ASP A 81 -4.49 16.34 -2.50
C ASP A 81 -5.46 15.88 -3.58
N ARG A 82 -6.63 15.40 -3.14
CA ARG A 82 -7.68 14.93 -4.05
C ARG A 82 -8.31 16.08 -4.85
N GLN A 83 -8.43 17.26 -4.24
CA GLN A 83 -9.18 18.37 -4.84
C GLN A 83 -8.39 19.11 -5.90
N SER A 84 -7.06 19.09 -5.82
CA SER A 84 -6.21 19.64 -6.89
C SER A 84 -6.46 19.02 -8.27
N CYS A 85 -6.98 17.79 -8.34
CA CYS A 85 -7.23 17.07 -9.58
C CYS A 85 -8.69 17.10 -10.03
N LEU A 86 -9.62 17.58 -9.20
CA LEU A 86 -11.05 17.53 -9.49
C LEU A 86 -11.53 18.84 -10.12
N GLU A 87 -12.36 18.74 -11.16
CA GLU A 87 -13.10 19.87 -11.71
C GLU A 87 -14.52 19.94 -11.09
N THR A 88 -15.40 20.77 -11.64
CA THR A 88 -16.77 20.88 -11.14
C THR A 88 -17.64 19.80 -11.76
N GLY A 89 -18.19 18.92 -10.94
CA GLY A 89 -19.19 17.91 -11.35
C GLY A 89 -18.68 16.48 -11.34
N GLU A 90 -17.39 16.24 -11.07
CA GLU A 90 -16.84 14.91 -10.84
C GLU A 90 -17.03 14.46 -9.39
N THR A 91 -17.21 13.15 -9.23
CA THR A 91 -17.14 12.47 -7.93
C THR A 91 -15.99 11.48 -7.95
N LEU A 92 -15.22 11.47 -6.86
CA LEU A 92 -14.05 10.61 -6.70
C LEU A 92 -14.27 9.64 -5.55
N THR A 93 -14.16 8.35 -5.85
CA THR A 93 -14.14 7.30 -4.84
C THR A 93 -12.81 6.58 -4.88
N ILE A 94 -12.11 6.54 -3.75
CA ILE A 94 -10.89 5.74 -3.57
C ILE A 94 -11.20 4.65 -2.56
N SER A 95 -10.99 3.40 -2.97
CA SER A 95 -11.24 2.24 -2.11
C SER A 95 -10.07 1.27 -2.15
N GLY A 96 -10.10 0.27 -1.27
CA GLY A 96 -9.04 -0.73 -1.15
C GLY A 96 -7.87 -0.30 -0.25
N GLN A 97 -7.05 -1.27 0.12
CA GLN A 97 -5.96 -1.12 1.09
C GLN A 97 -4.58 -1.33 0.47
N ARG A 98 -4.33 -2.50 -0.13
CA ARG A 98 -3.05 -2.83 -0.79
C ARG A 98 -3.13 -2.69 -2.30
N VAL A 99 -4.24 -3.18 -2.86
CA VAL A 99 -4.69 -2.80 -4.20
C VAL A 99 -5.72 -1.72 -3.99
N ARG A 100 -5.48 -0.53 -4.55
CA ARG A 100 -6.39 0.61 -4.44
C ARG A 100 -7.10 0.80 -5.77
N SER A 101 -8.40 1.04 -5.70
CA SER A 101 -9.23 1.41 -6.84
C SER A 101 -9.47 2.92 -6.80
N ILE A 102 -9.24 3.58 -7.93
CA ILE A 102 -9.62 4.97 -8.19
C ILE A 102 -10.81 4.91 -9.13
N ARG A 103 -11.97 5.38 -8.67
CA ARG A 103 -13.17 5.53 -9.48
C ARG A 103 -13.51 7.01 -9.61
N VAL A 104 -13.53 7.49 -10.85
CA VAL A 104 -13.93 8.85 -11.23
C VAL A 104 -15.26 8.76 -11.97
N GLN A 105 -16.26 9.49 -11.51
CA GLN A 105 -17.58 9.49 -12.13
C GLN A 105 -18.03 10.93 -12.41
N ASN A 106 -18.47 11.18 -13.63
CA ASN A 106 -19.16 12.41 -14.02
C ASN A 106 -20.57 12.08 -14.55
N GLN A 107 -21.22 13.02 -15.24
CA GLN A 107 -22.61 12.89 -15.68
C GLN A 107 -22.83 11.74 -16.68
N ASP A 108 -21.83 11.45 -17.53
CA ASP A 108 -22.00 10.55 -18.68
C ASP A 108 -21.09 9.31 -18.64
N VAL A 109 -20.04 9.34 -17.81
CA VAL A 109 -18.97 8.32 -17.80
C VAL A 109 -18.53 8.00 -16.38
N THR A 110 -18.34 6.71 -16.12
CA THR A 110 -17.59 6.21 -14.95
C THR A 110 -16.31 5.52 -15.41
N LEU A 111 -15.17 5.99 -14.91
CA LEU A 111 -13.86 5.36 -15.09
C LEU A 111 -13.40 4.72 -13.78
N GLU A 112 -12.88 3.51 -13.86
CA GLU A 112 -12.22 2.85 -12.74
C GLU A 112 -10.90 2.23 -13.16
N GLN A 113 -9.87 2.43 -12.33
CA GLN A 113 -8.58 1.76 -12.49
C GLN A 113 -7.97 1.43 -11.13
N GLN A 114 -7.23 0.32 -11.07
CA GLN A 114 -6.64 -0.19 -9.84
C GLN A 114 -5.12 -0.18 -9.90
N TYR A 115 -4.46 0.21 -8.80
CA TYR A 115 -3.00 0.16 -8.66
C TYR A 115 -2.59 -0.59 -7.39
N ARG A 116 -1.36 -1.11 -7.40
CA ARG A 116 -0.77 -1.79 -6.23
C ARG A 116 0.15 -0.86 -5.47
N LEU A 117 -0.06 -0.77 -4.16
CA LEU A 117 0.89 -0.11 -3.27
C LEU A 117 2.15 -0.95 -3.08
N PRO A 118 3.30 -0.31 -2.79
CA PRO A 118 4.57 -0.97 -2.53
C PRO A 118 4.60 -1.59 -1.11
N LEU A 119 3.54 -2.28 -0.71
CA LEU A 119 3.38 -2.82 0.63
C LEU A 119 3.79 -4.29 0.72
N PRO A 120 4.06 -4.80 1.94
CA PRO A 120 4.19 -6.22 2.16
C PRO A 120 2.94 -6.97 1.70
N THR A 121 3.13 -8.12 1.05
CA THR A 121 2.05 -8.87 0.40
C THR A 121 0.92 -9.24 1.36
N SER A 122 1.28 -9.73 2.54
CA SER A 122 0.34 -10.09 3.61
C SER A 122 0.16 -8.95 4.62
N VAL A 123 -0.83 -9.12 5.51
CA VAL A 123 -1.08 -8.26 6.68
C VAL A 123 -0.26 -8.67 7.89
N GLY A 124 0.06 -7.71 8.75
CA GLY A 124 0.70 -7.95 10.04
C GLY A 124 1.86 -7.00 10.30
N VAL A 125 1.97 -6.56 11.55
CA VAL A 125 3.00 -5.64 12.05
C VAL A 125 4.32 -6.37 12.31
N MET A 126 4.23 -7.62 12.76
CA MET A 126 5.38 -8.50 12.92
C MET A 126 5.20 -9.76 12.08
N LYS A 127 6.27 -10.18 11.40
CA LYS A 127 6.26 -11.38 10.56
C LYS A 127 7.54 -12.16 10.79
N THR A 128 7.42 -13.41 11.21
CA THR A 128 8.58 -14.18 11.63
C THR A 128 8.56 -15.61 11.11
N SER A 129 9.74 -16.06 10.71
CA SER A 129 10.04 -17.47 10.44
C SER A 129 10.85 -18.13 11.57
N ALA A 130 11.21 -17.37 12.60
CA ALA A 130 11.85 -17.82 13.82
C ALA A 130 10.82 -18.28 14.86
N ARG A 131 11.30 -18.97 15.90
CA ARG A 131 10.58 -19.18 17.16
C ARG A 131 10.59 -17.87 17.93
N LEU A 132 9.42 -17.27 18.10
CA LEU A 132 9.26 -15.97 18.76
C LEU A 132 8.86 -16.16 20.22
N ILE A 133 9.58 -15.48 21.12
CA ILE A 133 9.30 -15.47 22.55
C ILE A 133 9.22 -14.02 23.02
N LEU A 134 8.07 -13.64 23.59
CA LEU A 134 7.90 -12.42 24.37
C LEU A 134 7.99 -12.79 25.84
N THR A 135 8.89 -12.18 26.60
CA THR A 135 9.06 -12.50 28.03
C THR A 135 8.09 -11.74 28.94
N GLN A 136 7.45 -10.69 28.42
CA GLN A 136 6.56 -9.78 29.14
C GLN A 136 5.28 -9.52 28.32
N PRO A 137 4.23 -8.95 28.94
CA PRO A 137 3.01 -8.58 28.25
C PRO A 137 3.26 -7.59 27.10
N ALA A 138 2.53 -7.75 26.01
CA ALA A 138 2.67 -6.90 24.82
C ALA A 138 1.32 -6.39 24.32
N ARG A 139 1.29 -5.13 23.90
CA ARG A 139 0.12 -4.48 23.31
C ARG A 139 0.50 -3.95 21.94
N PHE A 140 -0.34 -4.22 20.96
CA PHE A 140 -0.02 -3.92 19.58
C PHE A 140 -1.11 -3.08 18.94
N MET A 141 -0.69 -2.00 18.29
CA MET A 141 -1.48 -1.38 17.24
C MET A 141 -1.43 -2.30 16.02
N PRO A 142 -2.56 -2.80 15.48
CA PRO A 142 -2.55 -3.77 14.41
C PRO A 142 -2.36 -3.13 13.03
N ASP A 143 -2.03 -3.98 12.05
CA ASP A 143 -2.29 -3.69 10.65
C ASP A 143 -3.77 -4.01 10.37
N PRO A 144 -4.63 -3.03 10.04
CA PRO A 144 -6.08 -3.23 9.95
C PRO A 144 -6.51 -4.19 8.82
N GLY A 145 -5.65 -4.52 7.85
CA GLY A 145 -5.99 -5.52 6.84
C GLY A 145 -7.21 -5.17 5.98
N GLU A 146 -8.02 -6.18 5.63
CA GLU A 146 -9.19 -5.96 4.77
C GLU A 146 -10.37 -5.34 5.54
N LYS A 147 -11.14 -4.52 4.83
CA LYS A 147 -12.35 -3.90 5.36
C LYS A 147 -13.49 -4.93 5.31
N VAL A 148 -14.05 -5.27 6.47
CA VAL A 148 -15.18 -6.21 6.57
C VAL A 148 -16.51 -5.46 6.42
N THR A 149 -16.65 -4.33 7.11
CA THR A 149 -17.76 -3.38 7.00
C THR A 149 -17.23 -1.96 7.13
N ASP A 150 -18.10 -0.95 7.13
CA ASP A 150 -17.63 0.44 7.06
C ASP A 150 -16.69 0.90 8.17
N ASN A 151 -16.73 0.24 9.33
CA ASN A 151 -15.88 0.51 10.47
C ASN A 151 -15.23 -0.74 11.08
N LEU A 152 -15.36 -1.92 10.46
CA LEU A 152 -14.77 -3.17 10.96
C LEU A 152 -13.66 -3.69 10.04
N TRP A 153 -12.59 -4.13 10.67
CA TRP A 153 -11.33 -4.50 10.01
C TRP A 153 -10.85 -5.89 10.42
N SER A 154 -10.34 -6.66 9.46
CA SER A 154 -9.62 -7.92 9.71
C SER A 154 -8.19 -7.65 10.16
N CYS A 155 -8.06 -7.06 11.34
CA CYS A 155 -6.80 -6.68 11.95
C CYS A 155 -5.84 -7.87 12.11
N VAL A 156 -4.55 -7.64 11.85
CA VAL A 156 -3.48 -8.60 12.08
C VAL A 156 -2.29 -7.93 12.75
N VAL A 157 -1.80 -8.55 13.81
CA VAL A 157 -0.61 -8.14 14.54
C VAL A 157 0.59 -8.98 14.13
N LEU A 158 0.46 -10.31 14.23
CA LEU A 158 1.57 -11.23 14.06
C LEU A 158 1.24 -12.29 13.01
N ARG A 159 2.20 -12.57 12.12
CA ARG A 159 2.27 -13.81 11.35
C ARG A 159 3.52 -14.58 11.73
N TYR A 160 3.38 -15.85 12.09
CA TYR A 160 4.51 -16.65 12.56
C TYR A 160 4.52 -18.06 11.94
N ARG A 161 5.72 -18.55 11.62
CA ARG A 161 5.92 -19.86 11.00
C ARG A 161 6.10 -21.02 11.98
N LEU A 162 6.83 -20.76 13.06
CA LEU A 162 7.24 -21.78 14.02
C LEU A 162 6.42 -21.61 15.29
N SER A 163 7.04 -21.55 16.47
CA SER A 163 6.34 -21.31 17.72
C SER A 163 6.26 -19.82 18.03
N PHE A 164 5.15 -19.43 18.67
CA PHE A 164 4.96 -18.14 19.30
C PHE A 164 4.65 -18.36 20.79
N GLN A 165 5.39 -17.70 21.66
CA GLN A 165 5.18 -17.73 23.11
C GLN A 165 5.10 -16.30 23.64
N ALA A 166 4.11 -16.05 24.49
CA ALA A 166 3.94 -14.77 25.18
C ALA A 166 3.06 -14.99 26.42
N PRO A 167 3.37 -14.31 27.54
CA PRO A 167 2.55 -14.41 28.75
C PRO A 167 1.16 -13.79 28.54
N SER A 168 1.09 -12.65 27.83
CA SER A 168 -0.16 -11.97 27.52
C SER A 168 0.03 -11.03 26.32
N VAL A 169 -0.92 -11.02 25.39
CA VAL A 169 -0.96 -10.09 24.26
C VAL A 169 -2.33 -9.44 24.11
N THR A 170 -2.31 -8.19 23.65
CA THR A 170 -3.51 -7.39 23.39
C THR A 170 -3.39 -6.67 22.06
N THR A 171 -4.48 -6.65 21.31
CA THR A 171 -4.62 -5.89 20.06
C THR A 171 -5.54 -4.70 20.30
N TYR A 172 -5.00 -3.51 20.03
CA TYR A 172 -5.77 -2.28 20.07
C TYR A 172 -6.77 -2.24 18.92
N HIS A 173 -7.90 -1.55 19.14
CA HIS A 173 -8.61 -1.01 17.99
C HIS A 173 -7.82 0.16 17.41
N PRO A 174 -7.83 0.34 16.07
CA PRO A 174 -7.21 1.51 15.45
C PRO A 174 -7.70 2.83 16.06
N SER A 175 -9.00 2.93 16.38
CA SER A 175 -9.60 4.12 17.02
C SER A 175 -9.22 4.33 18.49
N SER A 176 -8.63 3.34 19.16
CA SER A 176 -8.22 3.48 20.57
C SER A 176 -6.92 4.26 20.74
N LEU A 177 -6.24 4.61 19.66
CA LEU A 177 -4.97 5.32 19.65
C LEU A 177 -5.12 6.64 18.89
N ALA A 178 -4.40 7.67 19.35
CA ALA A 178 -4.39 8.97 18.68
C ALA A 178 -3.69 8.93 17.31
N GLN A 179 -2.73 8.01 17.13
CA GLN A 179 -2.02 7.81 15.87
C GLN A 179 -2.79 6.83 14.99
N LYS A 180 -2.93 7.17 13.70
CA LYS A 180 -3.51 6.29 12.69
C LYS A 180 -2.50 5.26 12.18
N PRO A 181 -2.96 4.07 11.73
CA PRO A 181 -2.06 3.06 11.13
C PRO A 181 -1.40 3.51 9.82
N TYR A 182 -2.02 4.47 9.12
CA TYR A 182 -1.54 5.16 7.93
C TYR A 182 -2.35 6.44 7.73
N ARG A 183 -1.81 7.40 6.98
CA ARG A 183 -2.36 8.76 6.80
C ARG A 183 -3.79 8.78 6.28
N ASP A 184 -4.06 7.95 5.27
CA ASP A 184 -5.36 7.85 4.61
C ASP A 184 -6.37 6.96 5.38
N PHE A 185 -6.03 6.48 6.59
CA PHE A 185 -6.95 5.66 7.37
C PHE A 185 -8.15 6.50 7.82
N PRO A 186 -9.40 5.98 7.75
CA PRO A 186 -10.60 6.76 8.02
C PRO A 186 -10.62 7.39 9.43
N ASP A 187 -10.98 8.67 9.51
CA ASP A 187 -11.09 9.44 10.76
C ASP A 187 -12.38 9.19 11.53
N SER A 188 -13.48 8.94 10.81
CA SER A 188 -14.83 8.88 11.35
C SER A 188 -15.31 7.43 11.55
N GLY A 189 -16.40 7.25 12.30
CA GLY A 189 -17.10 5.96 12.40
C GLY A 189 -16.55 4.97 13.42
N GLY A 190 -15.57 5.37 14.23
CA GLY A 190 -15.02 4.53 15.30
C GLY A 190 -14.42 3.24 14.75
N GLN A 191 -13.32 3.34 14.01
CA GLN A 191 -12.72 2.20 13.31
C GLN A 191 -12.23 1.11 14.29
N LEU A 192 -12.84 -0.08 14.24
CA LEU A 192 -12.59 -1.21 15.14
C LEU A 192 -12.04 -2.43 14.40
N CYS A 193 -11.33 -3.26 15.14
CA CYS A 193 -11.04 -4.62 14.71
C CYS A 193 -12.28 -5.48 14.91
N GLN A 194 -12.57 -6.36 13.96
CA GLN A 194 -13.56 -7.42 14.15
C GLN A 194 -13.20 -8.26 15.38
N GLU A 195 -14.20 -8.76 16.12
CA GLU A 195 -13.97 -9.48 17.37
C GLU A 195 -13.12 -10.75 17.20
N SER A 196 -13.28 -11.46 16.08
CA SER A 196 -12.43 -12.61 15.71
C SER A 196 -10.99 -12.22 15.37
N HIS A 197 -10.73 -10.93 15.10
CA HIS A 197 -9.44 -10.34 14.77
C HIS A 197 -8.95 -9.40 15.87
N ARG A 198 -9.33 -9.68 17.13
CA ARG A 198 -8.90 -8.89 18.27
C ARG A 198 -8.64 -9.79 19.46
N THR A 199 -7.41 -9.87 19.92
CA THR A 199 -7.05 -10.57 21.15
C THR A 199 -6.99 -9.58 22.33
N LEU A 200 -7.49 -9.95 23.51
CA LEU A 200 -7.50 -9.11 24.71
C LEU A 200 -6.87 -9.83 25.90
N ALA A 201 -5.65 -9.42 26.26
CA ALA A 201 -4.89 -9.94 27.40
C ALA A 201 -4.75 -11.47 27.45
N MET A 202 -4.73 -12.14 26.30
CA MET A 202 -4.65 -13.60 26.21
C MET A 202 -3.20 -14.07 26.10
N ASN A 203 -2.88 -15.25 26.60
CA ASN A 203 -1.60 -15.89 26.33
C ASN A 203 -1.49 -16.31 24.84
N ALA A 204 -0.29 -16.68 24.42
CA ALA A 204 -0.03 -17.06 23.02
C ALA A 204 -0.87 -18.25 22.51
N SER A 205 -1.33 -19.17 23.37
CA SER A 205 -2.11 -20.34 22.95
C SER A 205 -3.57 -20.00 22.65
N ASN A 206 -4.07 -18.87 23.14
CA ASN A 206 -5.49 -18.53 23.10
C ASN A 206 -5.77 -17.32 22.20
N THR A 207 -4.79 -16.85 21.44
CA THR A 207 -4.94 -15.71 20.55
C THR A 207 -5.94 -15.98 19.42
N ARG A 208 -6.56 -14.92 18.91
CA ARG A 208 -7.52 -14.98 17.80
C ARG A 208 -6.82 -14.77 16.44
N LEU A 209 -7.59 -14.47 15.38
CA LEU A 209 -7.11 -14.37 14.00
C LEU A 209 -6.24 -13.12 13.73
N ASP A 210 -5.95 -12.33 14.75
CA ASP A 210 -4.93 -11.28 14.72
C ASP A 210 -3.50 -11.82 14.96
N PHE A 211 -3.36 -13.06 15.43
CA PHE A 211 -2.10 -13.77 15.57
C PHE A 211 -2.15 -15.07 14.75
N LEU A 212 -1.65 -15.01 13.53
CA LEU A 212 -1.82 -16.07 12.53
C LEU A 212 -0.59 -16.98 12.47
N HIS A 213 -0.79 -18.27 12.72
CA HIS A 213 0.18 -19.28 12.35
C HIS A 213 0.11 -19.51 10.83
N ASP A 214 1.22 -19.25 10.15
CA ASP A 214 1.35 -19.36 8.70
C ASP A 214 2.63 -20.15 8.38
N PRO A 215 2.53 -21.47 8.11
CA PRO A 215 3.71 -22.30 7.87
C PRO A 215 4.45 -21.94 6.57
N ALA A 216 3.80 -21.19 5.67
CA ALA A 216 4.36 -20.76 4.40
C ALA A 216 4.96 -19.34 4.46
N ILE A 217 4.81 -18.61 5.57
CA ILE A 217 5.31 -17.24 5.68
C ILE A 217 6.81 -17.17 5.38
N ALA A 218 7.15 -16.24 4.50
CA ALA A 218 8.50 -15.93 4.10
C ALA A 218 8.70 -14.41 4.23
N PRO A 219 9.09 -13.90 5.42
CA PRO A 219 9.07 -12.46 5.72
C PRO A 219 9.85 -11.61 4.71
N PHE A 220 10.98 -12.11 4.19
CA PHE A 220 11.75 -11.41 3.15
C PHE A 220 10.97 -11.30 1.82
N ARG A 221 10.36 -12.40 1.36
CA ARG A 221 9.53 -12.39 0.15
C ARG A 221 8.30 -11.52 0.32
N ASP A 222 7.71 -11.56 1.50
CA ASP A 222 6.56 -10.76 1.83
C ASP A 222 6.87 -9.25 1.75
N LEU A 223 7.98 -8.82 2.38
CA LEU A 223 8.40 -7.42 2.38
C LEU A 223 8.85 -6.93 1.00
N PHE A 224 9.64 -7.71 0.25
CA PHE A 224 10.28 -7.25 -1.00
C PHE A 224 9.68 -7.83 -2.29
N GLY A 225 8.75 -8.78 -2.20
CA GLY A 225 8.19 -9.50 -3.37
C GLY A 225 9.14 -10.53 -3.98
N LEU A 226 10.38 -10.62 -3.51
CA LEU A 226 11.43 -11.47 -4.07
C LEU A 226 11.80 -12.59 -3.11
N PRO A 227 12.06 -13.82 -3.60
CA PRO A 227 12.52 -14.89 -2.72
C PRO A 227 13.86 -14.52 -2.05
N ARG A 228 14.10 -15.07 -0.85
CA ARG A 228 15.36 -14.86 -0.12
C ARG A 228 16.62 -15.29 -0.88
N THR A 229 16.50 -16.16 -1.89
CA THR A 229 17.59 -16.56 -2.79
C THR A 229 18.03 -15.42 -3.72
N GLU A 230 17.14 -14.47 -3.98
CA GLU A 230 17.34 -13.32 -4.86
C GLU A 230 17.62 -12.03 -4.09
N TRP A 231 18.05 -12.14 -2.82
CA TRP A 231 18.31 -10.99 -1.95
C TRP A 231 19.23 -9.95 -2.58
N ARG A 232 20.18 -10.38 -3.42
CA ARG A 232 21.09 -9.49 -4.16
C ARG A 232 20.37 -8.49 -5.06
N LYS A 233 19.20 -8.83 -5.61
CA LYS A 233 18.41 -7.90 -6.43
C LYS A 233 17.86 -6.73 -5.60
N VAL A 234 17.55 -6.97 -4.33
CA VAL A 234 17.20 -5.90 -3.38
C VAL A 234 18.44 -5.10 -3.05
N ALA A 235 19.54 -5.80 -2.78
CA ALA A 235 20.78 -5.20 -2.34
C ALA A 235 21.45 -4.30 -3.40
N GLN A 236 21.35 -4.65 -4.68
CA GLN A 236 21.83 -3.83 -5.82
C GLN A 236 21.10 -2.49 -5.95
N LYS A 237 19.88 -2.37 -5.44
CA LYS A 237 19.11 -1.13 -5.41
C LYS A 237 19.37 -0.31 -4.14
N SER A 238 20.41 -0.65 -3.42
CA SER A 238 20.81 -0.07 -2.13
C SER A 238 22.32 -0.05 -1.99
N HIS A 239 22.82 0.56 -0.92
CA HIS A 239 24.24 0.57 -0.61
C HIS A 239 24.58 -0.48 0.44
N HIS A 240 25.78 -1.04 0.32
CA HIS A 240 26.27 -2.13 1.15
C HIS A 240 27.33 -1.64 2.12
N LEU A 241 27.23 -2.07 3.38
CA LEU A 241 28.32 -1.96 4.34
C LEU A 241 29.12 -3.28 4.30
N PRO A 242 30.30 -3.33 3.64
CA PRO A 242 31.14 -4.52 3.69
C PRO A 242 31.69 -4.69 5.11
N VAL A 243 31.33 -5.80 5.76
CA VAL A 243 31.93 -6.23 7.02
C VAL A 243 32.55 -7.60 6.81
N ALA A 244 33.75 -7.80 7.38
CA ALA A 244 34.44 -9.09 7.36
C ALA A 244 33.56 -10.15 8.04
N TYR A 245 33.42 -11.30 7.40
CA TYR A 245 32.58 -12.40 7.87
C TYR A 245 33.44 -13.49 8.52
N PRO A 246 33.00 -14.16 9.60
CA PRO A 246 31.89 -13.82 10.50
C PRO A 246 32.40 -12.86 11.60
N ALA A 247 32.10 -11.57 11.51
CA ALA A 247 32.47 -10.64 12.57
C ALA A 247 31.64 -10.93 13.84
N VAL A 248 32.35 -11.34 14.88
CA VAL A 248 32.10 -10.92 16.27
C VAL A 248 31.55 -9.49 16.26
N TRP A 249 30.42 -9.25 16.92
CA TRP A 249 29.67 -7.99 16.99
C TRP A 249 30.32 -6.77 16.33
N TYR A 250 29.68 -6.22 15.30
CA TYR A 250 30.21 -5.06 14.62
C TYR A 250 30.09 -3.81 15.52
N ALA A 251 31.22 -3.43 16.14
CA ALA A 251 31.31 -2.37 17.16
C ALA A 251 30.91 -0.96 16.66
N HIS A 252 30.76 -0.76 15.35
CA HIS A 252 30.43 0.52 14.74
C HIS A 252 29.15 0.49 13.90
N CYS A 253 28.28 -0.49 14.14
CA CYS A 253 27.05 -0.68 13.36
C CYS A 253 26.21 0.59 13.23
N ALA A 254 25.88 1.23 14.36
CA ALA A 254 25.06 2.42 14.36
C ALA A 254 25.68 3.59 13.57
N ARG A 255 26.98 3.82 13.72
CA ARG A 255 27.70 4.90 13.02
C ARG A 255 27.59 4.73 11.50
N GLN A 256 27.76 3.50 11.02
CA GLN A 256 27.64 3.22 9.60
C GLN A 256 26.19 3.36 9.12
N ILE A 257 25.21 2.87 9.87
CA ILE A 257 23.78 3.07 9.54
C ILE A 257 23.47 4.56 9.38
N ILE A 258 23.93 5.40 10.30
CA ILE A 258 23.76 6.86 10.26
C ILE A 258 24.40 7.45 9.00
N HIS A 259 25.61 7.01 8.65
CA HIS A 259 26.31 7.48 7.45
C HIS A 259 25.50 7.18 6.19
N GLU A 260 24.99 5.95 6.03
CA GLU A 260 24.19 5.55 4.87
C GLU A 260 22.90 6.37 4.75
N ILE A 261 22.23 6.63 5.87
CA ILE A 261 21.06 7.51 5.91
C ILE A 261 21.44 8.92 5.44
N GLN A 262 22.56 9.48 5.92
CA GLN A 262 23.02 10.81 5.52
C GLN A 262 23.33 10.89 4.02
N GLN A 263 23.81 9.80 3.40
CA GLN A 263 23.99 9.70 1.95
C GLN A 263 22.67 9.61 1.16
N GLY A 264 21.55 9.35 1.83
CA GLY A 264 20.22 9.27 1.19
C GLY A 264 19.76 7.87 0.85
N HIS A 265 20.35 6.85 1.48
CA HIS A 265 19.90 5.48 1.31
C HIS A 265 18.67 5.18 2.18
N LEU A 266 17.59 4.72 1.54
CA LEU A 266 16.32 4.35 2.17
C LEU A 266 16.27 2.88 2.58
N ILE A 267 17.13 2.05 2.01
CA ILE A 267 17.35 0.66 2.39
C ILE A 267 18.81 0.55 2.80
N VAL A 268 19.06 0.27 4.07
CA VAL A 268 20.40 0.22 4.65
C VAL A 268 20.75 -1.21 4.99
N TRP A 269 21.86 -1.73 4.46
CA TRP A 269 22.30 -3.10 4.70
C TRP A 269 23.44 -3.15 5.68
N VAL A 270 23.27 -3.96 6.73
CA VAL A 270 24.30 -4.33 7.67
C VAL A 270 24.63 -5.81 7.48
N GLU A 271 25.91 -6.08 7.24
CA GLU A 271 26.43 -7.44 7.10
C GLU A 271 26.98 -7.93 8.44
N GLY A 272 26.54 -9.12 8.87
CA GLY A 272 26.97 -9.71 10.15
C GLY A 272 26.22 -9.17 11.37
N GLY A 273 26.78 -9.41 12.56
CA GLY A 273 26.12 -9.12 13.83
C GLY A 273 26.11 -7.64 14.20
N CYS A 274 25.00 -7.13 14.72
CA CYS A 274 24.84 -5.73 15.10
C CYS A 274 24.20 -5.58 16.49
N ILE A 275 24.77 -4.71 17.32
CA ILE A 275 24.19 -4.30 18.59
C ILE A 275 23.83 -2.82 18.52
N LEU A 276 22.61 -2.48 18.93
CA LEU A 276 22.11 -1.11 18.98
C LEU A 276 21.69 -0.76 20.42
N SER A 277 22.29 0.28 20.98
CA SER A 277 21.91 0.87 22.26
C SER A 277 20.79 1.91 22.10
N ASP A 278 20.28 2.45 23.21
CA ASP A 278 19.25 3.49 23.20
C ASP A 278 19.74 4.78 22.50
N GLU A 279 21.01 5.14 22.73
CA GLU A 279 21.65 6.27 22.07
C GLU A 279 21.78 6.05 20.56
N ASP A 280 22.13 4.83 20.14
CA ASP A 280 22.19 4.49 18.71
C ASP A 280 20.83 4.64 18.03
N ILE A 281 19.75 4.13 18.65
CA ILE A 281 18.39 4.27 18.11
C ILE A 281 17.96 5.75 18.06
N PHE A 282 18.32 6.54 19.06
CA PHE A 282 18.07 7.98 19.06
C PHE A 282 18.77 8.69 17.90
N LEU A 283 20.07 8.48 17.71
CA LEU A 283 20.87 9.10 16.66
C LEU A 283 20.43 8.65 15.26
N ILE A 284 20.11 7.37 15.09
CA ILE A 284 19.56 6.84 13.82
C ILE A 284 18.22 7.52 13.51
N ASN A 285 17.30 7.59 14.47
CA ASN A 285 16.01 8.25 14.27
C ASN A 285 16.16 9.74 13.93
N GLN A 286 17.15 10.42 14.52
CA GLN A 286 17.46 11.81 14.20
C GLN A 286 17.95 11.93 12.74
N ALA A 287 18.88 11.07 12.31
CA ALA A 287 19.37 11.04 10.94
C ALA A 287 18.22 10.81 9.94
N ILE A 288 17.30 9.88 10.24
CA ILE A 288 16.13 9.59 9.39
C ILE A 288 15.24 10.83 9.28
N ARG A 289 14.90 11.48 10.40
CA ARG A 289 14.04 12.69 10.36
C ARG A 289 14.68 13.84 9.59
N MET A 290 15.99 14.04 9.74
CA MET A 290 16.69 15.12 9.02
C MET A 290 16.76 14.86 7.51
N LYS A 291 16.92 13.61 7.09
CA LYS A 291 17.05 13.26 5.66
C LYS A 291 15.70 13.02 4.98
N PHE A 292 14.76 12.41 5.69
CA PHE A 292 13.50 11.89 5.19
C PHE A 292 12.34 12.30 6.11
N ALA A 293 12.04 13.61 6.15
CA ALA A 293 11.12 14.23 7.12
C ALA A 293 9.84 13.42 7.42
N GLU A 294 9.17 12.92 6.39
CA GLU A 294 7.90 12.18 6.49
C GLU A 294 8.05 10.66 6.32
N ASP A 295 9.21 10.16 5.88
CA ASP A 295 9.43 8.74 5.61
C ASP A 295 10.23 8.04 6.72
N GLY A 296 10.29 6.72 6.65
CA GLY A 296 11.24 5.88 7.38
C GLY A 296 12.22 5.20 6.43
N ILE A 297 13.04 4.31 6.99
CA ILE A 297 13.93 3.44 6.21
C ILE A 297 13.61 1.96 6.44
N ILE A 298 14.15 1.10 5.59
CA ILE A 298 14.21 -0.33 5.85
C ILE A 298 15.65 -0.69 6.24
N LEU A 299 15.86 -1.08 7.48
CA LEU A 299 17.14 -1.62 7.96
C LEU A 299 17.17 -3.14 7.71
N VAL A 300 18.14 -3.59 6.92
CA VAL A 300 18.38 -5.00 6.65
C VAL A 300 19.62 -5.44 7.40
N VAL A 301 19.50 -6.42 8.30
CA VAL A 301 20.66 -7.09 8.90
C VAL A 301 20.76 -8.49 8.34
N ARG A 302 21.82 -8.76 7.58
CA ARG A 302 22.03 -10.02 6.86
C ARG A 302 23.07 -10.88 7.57
N ASP A 303 22.75 -12.16 7.69
CA ASP A 303 23.65 -13.23 8.13
C ASP A 303 24.39 -12.92 9.45
N GLY A 304 23.66 -12.35 10.41
CA GLY A 304 24.20 -12.05 11.73
C GLY A 304 23.12 -11.87 12.78
N ALA A 305 23.54 -11.91 14.05
CA ALA A 305 22.65 -11.71 15.19
C ALA A 305 22.32 -10.22 15.38
N ILE A 306 21.11 -9.92 15.83
CA ILE A 306 20.68 -8.56 16.20
C ILE A 306 20.50 -8.51 17.72
N GLY A 307 21.24 -7.61 18.37
CA GLY A 307 21.07 -7.22 19.75
C GLY A 307 20.51 -5.80 19.84
N VAL A 308 19.44 -5.56 20.61
CA VAL A 308 18.96 -4.19 20.86
C VAL A 308 18.76 -3.94 22.35
N SER A 309 19.25 -2.83 22.88
CA SER A 309 18.93 -2.36 24.24
C SER A 309 18.36 -0.95 24.16
N SER A 310 17.04 -0.81 24.04
CA SER A 310 16.41 0.50 23.91
C SER A 310 14.94 0.46 24.31
N ASP A 311 14.44 1.60 24.79
CA ASP A 311 13.02 1.84 25.04
C ASP A 311 12.37 2.72 23.96
N ARG A 312 13.12 3.08 22.92
CA ARG A 312 12.67 3.90 21.80
C ARG A 312 12.19 3.03 20.65
N SER A 313 11.21 3.54 19.91
CA SER A 313 10.83 2.96 18.63
C SER A 313 11.85 3.28 17.54
N PHE A 314 11.92 2.45 16.50
CA PHE A 314 12.72 2.73 15.30
C PHE A 314 11.83 3.28 14.19
N ARG A 315 12.21 4.41 13.58
CA ARG A 315 11.45 5.07 12.51
C ARG A 315 11.64 4.36 11.17
N GLY A 316 10.92 3.26 10.99
CA GLY A 316 11.01 2.45 9.78
C GLY A 316 10.75 0.98 10.07
N ALA A 317 11.13 0.11 9.16
CA ALA A 317 11.10 -1.33 9.36
C ALA A 317 12.48 -1.91 9.61
N VAL A 318 12.52 -3.01 10.37
CA VAL A 318 13.73 -3.81 10.54
C VAL A 318 13.46 -5.20 9.97
N ILE A 319 14.36 -5.67 9.10
CA ILE A 319 14.36 -7.04 8.62
C ILE A 319 15.68 -7.73 8.93
N GLN A 320 15.59 -8.86 9.64
CA GLN A 320 16.69 -9.79 9.78
C GLN A 320 16.60 -10.85 8.69
N LEU A 321 17.68 -11.07 7.95
CA LEU A 321 17.75 -12.06 6.87
C LEU A 321 18.85 -13.08 7.15
N LEU A 322 18.46 -14.36 7.26
CA LEU A 322 19.40 -15.48 7.13
C LEU A 322 19.31 -16.06 5.72
N THR A 323 20.38 -15.87 4.95
CA THR A 323 20.48 -16.36 3.58
C THR A 323 20.62 -17.88 3.54
N PRO A 324 20.23 -18.54 2.42
CA PRO A 324 20.34 -19.98 2.28
C PRO A 324 21.77 -20.53 2.50
N SER A 325 22.81 -19.80 2.08
CA SER A 325 24.22 -20.19 2.26
C SER A 325 24.66 -20.23 3.72
N HIS A 326 23.95 -19.53 4.61
CA HIS A 326 24.31 -19.41 6.03
C HIS A 326 23.27 -20.09 6.94
N GLN A 327 22.41 -20.94 6.38
CA GLN A 327 21.35 -21.59 7.13
C GLN A 327 21.88 -22.49 8.27
N SER A 328 23.08 -23.05 8.15
CA SER A 328 23.73 -23.89 9.16
C SER A 328 24.58 -23.10 10.16
N GLU A 329 24.70 -21.79 10.01
CA GLU A 329 25.64 -20.99 10.78
C GLU A 329 25.23 -20.85 12.25
N LYS A 330 26.18 -20.71 13.17
CA LYS A 330 25.89 -20.49 14.60
C LYS A 330 26.12 -19.04 14.94
N PHE A 331 25.20 -18.44 15.71
CA PHE A 331 25.38 -17.07 16.19
C PHE A 331 26.33 -17.08 17.38
N SER A 332 27.53 -16.57 17.18
CA SER A 332 28.56 -16.45 18.22
C SER A 332 28.63 -15.02 18.77
N GLY A 333 29.34 -14.84 19.89
CA GLY A 333 29.58 -13.52 20.49
C GLY A 333 28.62 -13.11 21.59
N TRP A 334 27.45 -13.76 21.75
CA TRP A 334 26.50 -13.39 22.82
C TRP A 334 27.11 -13.32 24.22
N THR A 335 28.10 -14.15 24.53
CA THR A 335 28.79 -14.18 25.84
C THR A 335 29.65 -12.94 26.13
N VAL A 336 30.10 -12.23 25.09
CA VAL A 336 30.87 -10.98 25.19
C VAL A 336 30.03 -9.75 24.86
N SER A 337 28.72 -9.94 24.64
CA SER A 337 27.78 -8.85 24.38
C SER A 337 27.47 -8.05 25.66
N PRO A 338 27.29 -6.73 25.58
CA PRO A 338 26.72 -5.95 26.69
C PRO A 338 25.32 -6.43 27.11
N LEU A 339 24.60 -7.15 26.23
CA LEU A 339 23.28 -7.71 26.52
C LEU A 339 23.33 -9.06 27.26
N TYR A 340 24.51 -9.65 27.45
CA TYR A 340 24.64 -11.01 27.97
C TYR A 340 23.99 -11.18 29.34
N GLN A 341 24.17 -10.21 30.24
CA GLN A 341 23.61 -10.28 31.60
C GLN A 341 22.07 -10.27 31.59
N ALA A 342 21.45 -9.49 30.70
CA ALA A 342 19.99 -9.49 30.51
C ALA A 342 19.49 -10.78 29.83
N LEU A 343 20.33 -11.41 29.01
CA LEU A 343 20.01 -12.62 28.26
C LEU A 343 20.04 -13.89 29.12
N LEU A 344 21.01 -14.02 30.04
CA LEU A 344 21.22 -15.19 30.91
C LEU A 344 19.95 -15.75 31.58
N PRO A 345 19.13 -14.95 32.29
CA PRO A 345 17.92 -15.49 32.93
C PRO A 345 16.88 -15.96 31.91
N VAL A 346 16.89 -15.38 30.70
CA VAL A 346 15.93 -15.70 29.64
C VAL A 346 16.29 -17.01 28.96
N ILE A 347 17.55 -17.21 28.59
CA ILE A 347 17.99 -18.47 27.97
C ILE A 347 17.77 -19.67 28.89
N SER A 348 17.99 -19.49 30.20
CA SER A 348 17.75 -20.56 31.19
C SER A 348 16.26 -20.87 31.35
N ARG A 349 15.40 -19.83 31.42
CA ARG A 349 13.95 -20.01 31.60
C ARG A 349 13.28 -20.73 30.41
N TYR A 350 13.72 -20.42 29.19
CA TYR A 350 13.08 -20.90 27.96
C TYR A 350 13.87 -22.00 27.24
N ASP A 351 14.93 -22.51 27.87
CA ASP A 351 15.83 -23.54 27.33
C ASP A 351 16.31 -23.22 25.90
N ILE A 352 16.83 -22.00 25.73
CA ILE A 352 17.25 -21.49 24.41
C ILE A 352 18.72 -21.81 24.19
N PRO A 353 19.08 -22.56 23.13
CA PRO A 353 20.47 -22.70 22.73
C PRO A 353 21.00 -21.34 22.27
N ILE A 354 22.00 -20.80 22.98
CA ILE A 354 22.54 -19.45 22.74
C ILE A 354 23.09 -19.28 21.32
N ASP A 355 23.58 -20.36 20.70
CA ASP A 355 24.08 -20.39 19.33
C ASP A 355 22.98 -20.38 18.25
N GLN A 356 21.72 -20.59 18.65
CA GLN A 356 20.53 -20.47 17.80
C GLN A 356 19.78 -19.15 18.00
N LEU A 357 20.21 -18.30 18.93
CA LEU A 357 19.61 -17.01 19.18
C LEU A 357 20.03 -16.00 18.10
N SER A 358 19.09 -15.68 17.21
CA SER A 358 19.32 -14.74 16.10
C SER A 358 18.95 -13.31 16.47
N TYR A 359 17.95 -13.11 17.32
CA TYR A 359 17.46 -11.79 17.70
C TYR A 359 17.23 -11.76 19.21
N PHE A 360 17.79 -10.76 19.88
CA PHE A 360 17.47 -10.45 21.26
C PHE A 360 17.31 -8.95 21.41
N GLN A 361 16.26 -8.53 22.09
CA GLN A 361 16.17 -7.17 22.60
C GLN A 361 15.92 -7.16 24.10
N SER A 362 16.40 -6.12 24.76
CA SER A 362 16.03 -5.72 26.11
C SER A 362 15.40 -4.33 26.08
N GLY A 363 14.23 -4.18 26.69
CA GLY A 363 13.46 -2.93 26.68
C GLY A 363 12.28 -2.92 25.70
N ARG A 364 11.74 -1.72 25.46
CA ARG A 364 10.49 -1.49 24.73
C ARG A 364 10.67 -1.23 23.22
N PHE A 365 11.87 -1.47 22.69
CA PHE A 365 12.19 -1.27 21.28
C PHE A 365 11.17 -1.91 20.34
N PHE A 366 10.74 -1.16 19.32
CA PHE A 366 9.93 -1.68 18.23
C PHE A 366 10.03 -0.82 16.96
N PRO A 367 10.23 -1.41 15.77
CA PRO A 367 10.18 -0.67 14.51
C PRO A 367 8.75 -0.30 14.11
N LEU A 368 8.50 1.00 13.92
CA LEU A 368 7.17 1.54 13.63
C LEU A 368 6.60 1.03 12.29
N GLY A 369 7.44 0.77 11.30
CA GLY A 369 7.09 0.18 10.00
C GLY A 369 7.00 -1.35 10.00
N GLY A 370 7.23 -2.00 11.14
CA GLY A 370 7.11 -3.44 11.33
C GLY A 370 8.44 -4.18 11.48
N LEU A 371 8.36 -5.37 12.08
CA LEU A 371 9.51 -6.24 12.37
C LEU A 371 9.41 -7.54 11.56
N TYR A 372 10.42 -7.81 10.74
CA TYR A 372 10.46 -8.95 9.83
C TYR A 372 11.65 -9.85 10.16
N LEU A 373 11.40 -11.08 10.59
CA LEU A 373 12.45 -12.01 11.02
C LEU A 373 12.50 -13.21 10.07
N ALA A 374 13.31 -13.08 9.02
CA ALA A 374 13.55 -14.11 8.01
C ALA A 374 14.71 -15.04 8.42
N THR A 375 14.67 -15.56 9.65
CA THR A 375 15.66 -16.46 10.26
C THR A 375 15.04 -17.83 10.59
N PRO A 376 14.73 -18.65 9.57
CA PRO A 376 14.04 -19.93 9.78
C PRO A 376 14.84 -20.87 10.67
N GLY A 377 14.15 -21.48 11.64
CA GLY A 377 14.75 -22.44 12.57
C GLY A 377 15.49 -21.81 13.75
N ARG A 378 15.53 -20.47 13.85
CA ARG A 378 16.23 -19.74 14.92
C ARG A 378 15.30 -19.25 16.01
N TYR A 379 15.88 -18.73 17.09
CA TYR A 379 15.15 -18.07 18.16
C TYR A 379 15.22 -16.54 18.01
N ALA A 380 14.10 -15.90 18.32
CA ALA A 380 13.95 -14.47 18.43
C ALA A 380 13.24 -14.14 19.74
N VAL A 381 13.87 -13.31 20.55
CA VAL A 381 13.43 -13.06 21.91
C VAL A 381 13.29 -11.57 22.14
N ILE A 382 12.11 -11.19 22.62
CA ILE A 382 11.80 -9.83 23.05
C ILE A 382 11.68 -9.81 24.56
N ASN A 383 12.73 -9.31 25.21
CA ASN A 383 12.79 -9.15 26.65
C ASN A 383 12.36 -7.75 27.09
N GLY A 384 11.05 -7.52 27.15
CA GLY A 384 10.50 -6.23 27.56
C GLY A 384 9.01 -6.13 27.23
N ALA A 385 8.31 -5.24 27.95
CA ALA A 385 6.90 -5.00 27.70
C ALA A 385 6.73 -4.13 26.44
N LEU A 386 5.97 -4.61 25.46
CA LEU A 386 5.73 -3.86 24.24
C LEU A 386 4.43 -3.06 24.33
N ASP A 387 4.46 -1.84 23.81
CA ASP A 387 3.28 -1.03 23.51
C ASP A 387 3.55 -0.32 22.19
N THR A 388 3.13 -0.95 21.09
CA THR A 388 3.60 -0.56 19.76
C THR A 388 2.68 0.47 19.11
N ARG A 389 3.28 1.29 18.25
CA ARG A 389 2.56 2.16 17.31
C ARG A 389 2.98 1.71 15.92
N TYR A 390 2.04 1.30 15.10
CA TYR A 390 2.31 0.88 13.73
C TYR A 390 2.04 2.05 12.80
N ASP A 391 2.99 2.32 11.92
CA ASP A 391 2.90 3.34 10.90
C ASP A 391 3.39 2.74 9.58
N ARG A 392 2.41 2.36 8.76
CA ARG A 392 2.63 1.71 7.48
C ARG A 392 3.32 2.64 6.47
N ASP A 393 3.12 3.95 6.57
CA ASP A 393 3.59 4.88 5.55
C ASP A 393 5.11 5.01 5.57
N LEU A 394 5.73 4.75 6.73
CA LEU A 394 7.19 4.79 6.91
C LEU A 394 7.97 3.81 6.02
N ILE A 395 7.33 2.81 5.40
CA ILE A 395 8.00 1.84 4.52
C ILE A 395 7.69 2.01 3.04
N LEU A 396 6.74 2.88 2.67
CA LEU A 396 6.25 2.98 1.30
C LEU A 396 7.35 3.38 0.33
N ARG A 397 8.02 4.51 0.60
CA ARG A 397 9.09 5.03 -0.24
C ARG A 397 10.28 4.08 -0.39
N ALA A 398 10.70 3.45 0.70
CA ALA A 398 11.79 2.47 0.65
C ALA A 398 11.40 1.22 -0.15
N SER A 399 10.16 0.73 0.03
CA SER A 399 9.67 -0.45 -0.67
C SER A 399 9.43 -0.21 -2.17
N ASP A 400 9.05 1.02 -2.54
CA ASP A 400 8.81 1.46 -3.93
C ASP A 400 10.07 1.33 -4.81
N LEU A 401 11.27 1.47 -4.21
CA LEU A 401 12.54 1.20 -4.91
C LEU A 401 12.59 -0.23 -5.47
N ILE A 402 11.99 -1.20 -4.77
CA ILE A 402 12.04 -2.62 -5.12
C ILE A 402 10.79 -3.05 -5.88
N LYS A 403 9.62 -2.70 -5.35
CA LYS A 403 8.28 -3.01 -5.85
C LYS A 403 7.57 -1.70 -6.19
N PRO A 404 7.88 -1.08 -7.35
CA PRO A 404 7.31 0.21 -7.68
C PRO A 404 5.79 0.14 -7.78
N VAL A 405 5.14 1.25 -7.44
CA VAL A 405 3.71 1.41 -7.70
C VAL A 405 3.45 1.21 -9.19
N ALA A 406 2.47 0.36 -9.48
CA ALA A 406 2.09 0.05 -10.85
C ALA A 406 0.59 -0.19 -10.94
N TRP A 407 0.03 0.17 -12.09
CA TRP A 407 -1.32 -0.23 -12.47
C TRP A 407 -1.45 -1.77 -12.46
N VAL A 408 -2.63 -2.23 -12.09
CA VAL A 408 -3.00 -3.64 -12.21
C VAL A 408 -3.35 -3.89 -13.68
N PRO A 409 -2.64 -4.80 -14.37
CA PRO A 409 -2.95 -5.09 -15.77
C PRO A 409 -4.40 -5.56 -15.91
N GLY A 410 -5.13 -4.98 -16.87
CA GLY A 410 -6.53 -5.32 -17.14
C GLY A 410 -7.55 -4.76 -16.13
N SER A 411 -7.16 -3.89 -15.20
CA SER A 411 -8.10 -3.27 -14.26
C SER A 411 -8.87 -2.07 -14.83
N TRP A 412 -8.67 -1.76 -16.10
CA TRP A 412 -9.28 -0.60 -16.75
C TRP A 412 -10.76 -0.89 -17.05
N TYR A 413 -11.65 -0.06 -16.53
CA TYR A 413 -13.10 -0.18 -16.72
C TYR A 413 -13.72 1.17 -17.07
N VAL A 414 -14.66 1.15 -18.03
CA VAL A 414 -15.41 2.31 -18.52
C VAL A 414 -16.87 1.93 -18.62
N GLU A 415 -17.75 2.73 -18.02
CA GLU A 415 -19.22 2.62 -18.14
C GLU A 415 -19.81 3.93 -18.67
#